data_AF-A0AAW0R709-F1
#
_entry.id   AF-A0AAW0R709-F1
#
_cell.length_a   1.000
_cell.length_b   1.000
_cell.length_c   1.000
_cell.angle_alpha   90.00
_cell.angle_beta   90.00
_cell.angle_gamma   90.00
#
_symmetry.space_group_name_H-M   'P 1'
#
loop_
_entity.id
_entity.type
_entity.pdbx_description
1 polymer ?
#
loop_
_entity_poly.entity_id
_entity_poly.type
_entity_poly.pdbx_seq_one_letter_code
_entity_poly.pdbx_strand_id
1 'polypeptide(L)'
;MSFPGSNPTKPLGGLPQLDPLPDDIDIFTFYQRVFCTSSKQAEDNNTSSVNWWYHGFVTIQGDGAPPMLMLEAHNLVSCRLRETNSDGELKIDWVILVQFDDVYSDESSTSIHNPLTGHTAETPIPFFHPPGTFTARRKSKSELSLLIERPGIPSYQGQIVAGVMPNDRGRVCLIQTQPQQTSSSDGTNTYTQLTLMLTVSLSEARGDRNTTVGLPGCGVFWGFQHGPLNTLFGFDEGTYGEFRTQGKLVKGETGEAVVPRLWSRYKTDFPGFFDDEGALSPDWDGLFSGRLKGDGLNTRVLRLDEIG
;
A
#
# COMPACT_ATOMS: atom_id res chain seq x y z
N MET A 1 -2.44 5.24 -23.74
CA MET A 1 -2.60 5.82 -22.40
C MET A 1 -1.34 5.53 -21.61
N SER A 2 -0.81 6.50 -20.85
CA SER A 2 0.33 6.28 -19.96
C SER A 2 -0.11 5.55 -18.69
N PHE A 3 0.75 4.71 -18.11
CA PHE A 3 0.47 4.06 -16.83
C PHE A 3 0.39 5.11 -15.71
N PRO A 4 -0.59 5.05 -14.78
CA PRO A 4 -0.71 6.03 -13.71
C PRO A 4 0.57 6.13 -12.87
N GLY A 5 1.04 7.35 -12.65
CA GLY A 5 2.26 7.59 -11.88
C GLY A 5 3.57 7.28 -12.59
N SER A 6 3.55 6.99 -13.90
CA SER A 6 4.78 6.75 -14.67
C SER A 6 5.55 8.03 -15.02
N ASN A 7 5.01 9.21 -14.71
CA ASN A 7 5.63 10.49 -15.03
C ASN A 7 5.98 11.27 -13.76
N PRO A 8 7.27 11.42 -13.41
CA PRO A 8 7.70 12.09 -12.18
C PRO A 8 7.30 13.57 -12.11
N THR A 9 7.09 14.22 -13.27
CA THR A 9 6.66 15.62 -13.35
C THR A 9 5.14 15.79 -13.27
N LYS A 10 4.39 14.69 -13.41
CA LYS A 10 2.91 14.68 -13.36
C LYS A 10 2.44 13.44 -12.58
N PRO A 11 2.58 13.41 -11.24
CA PRO A 11 2.18 12.27 -10.42
C PRO A 11 0.71 11.85 -10.56
N LEU A 12 -0.19 12.80 -10.87
CA LEU A 12 -1.62 12.52 -11.14
C LEU A 12 -1.91 12.20 -12.61
N GLY A 13 -0.88 12.15 -13.46
CA GLY A 13 -1.03 11.86 -14.88
C GLY A 13 -1.62 10.47 -15.10
N GLY A 14 -2.65 10.38 -15.94
CA GLY A 14 -3.36 9.14 -16.23
C GLY A 14 -4.47 8.78 -15.23
N LEU A 15 -4.69 9.59 -14.20
CA LEU A 15 -5.79 9.44 -13.24
C LEU A 15 -6.99 10.32 -13.64
N PRO A 16 -8.23 9.95 -13.27
CA PRO A 16 -9.41 10.77 -13.54
C PRO A 16 -9.32 12.10 -12.79
N GLN A 17 -9.73 13.18 -13.46
CA GLN A 17 -9.98 14.44 -12.79
C GLN A 17 -11.29 14.33 -12.00
N LEU A 18 -11.22 14.58 -10.70
CA LEU A 18 -12.38 14.50 -9.82
C LEU A 18 -13.16 15.82 -9.83
N ASP A 19 -14.48 15.72 -9.71
CA ASP A 19 -15.33 16.86 -9.39
C ASP A 19 -15.08 17.30 -7.93
N PRO A 20 -15.34 18.57 -7.56
CA PRO A 20 -15.10 19.05 -6.21
C PRO A 20 -15.76 18.20 -5.13
N LEU A 21 -15.08 18.05 -3.99
CA LEU A 21 -15.65 17.40 -2.81
C LEU A 21 -16.84 18.25 -2.28
N PRO A 22 -17.99 17.64 -1.96
CA PRO A 22 -19.13 18.35 -1.37
C PRO A 22 -18.76 19.07 -0.07
N ASP A 23 -19.30 20.27 0.14
CA ASP A 23 -18.98 21.12 1.31
C ASP A 23 -19.35 20.49 2.66
N ASP A 24 -20.26 19.53 2.67
CA ASP A 24 -20.67 18.79 3.85
C ASP A 24 -19.67 17.70 4.26
N ILE A 25 -18.78 17.27 3.35
CA ILE A 25 -17.75 16.26 3.60
C ILE A 25 -16.42 16.93 3.95
N ASP A 26 -15.91 16.60 5.13
CA ASP A 26 -14.58 17.01 5.55
C ASP A 26 -13.51 16.00 5.10
N ILE A 27 -12.48 16.45 4.39
CA ILE A 27 -11.43 15.55 3.86
C ILE A 27 -10.61 14.83 4.94
N PHE A 28 -10.35 15.43 6.10
CA PHE A 28 -9.64 14.71 7.18
C PHE A 28 -10.50 13.61 7.74
N THR A 29 -11.75 13.93 8.07
CA THR A 29 -12.72 12.95 8.57
C THR A 29 -12.90 11.83 7.55
N PHE A 30 -12.99 12.16 6.26
CA PHE A 30 -13.10 11.19 5.19
C PHE A 30 -11.85 10.30 5.09
N TYR A 31 -10.65 10.87 5.02
CA TYR A 31 -9.39 10.11 4.96
C TYR A 31 -9.18 9.25 6.20
N GLN A 32 -9.47 9.78 7.39
CA GLN A 32 -9.42 9.03 8.65
C GLN A 32 -10.36 7.83 8.62
N ARG A 33 -11.63 7.99 8.27
CA ARG A 33 -12.61 6.89 8.21
C ARG A 33 -12.28 5.86 7.13
N VAL A 34 -11.54 6.27 6.10
CA VAL A 34 -11.03 5.37 5.09
C VAL A 34 -9.89 4.51 5.66
N PHE A 35 -8.94 5.07 6.41
CA PHE A 35 -7.74 4.35 6.85
C PHE A 35 -7.77 3.81 8.28
N CYS A 36 -8.69 4.29 9.13
CA CYS A 36 -8.77 3.92 10.54
C CYS A 36 -10.24 3.92 11.01
N THR A 37 -10.52 3.19 12.09
CA THR A 37 -11.77 3.30 12.85
C THR A 37 -11.45 3.88 14.21
N SER A 38 -12.25 4.77 14.79
CA SER A 38 -12.06 5.16 16.20
C SER A 38 -13.35 4.99 16.98
N SER A 39 -13.86 3.77 17.08
CA SER A 39 -15.02 3.53 17.95
C SER A 39 -14.63 3.89 19.40
N LYS A 40 -15.57 4.43 20.19
CA LYS A 40 -15.35 4.66 21.63
C LYS A 40 -15.09 3.37 22.42
N GLN A 41 -15.35 2.20 21.84
CA GLN A 41 -14.94 0.89 22.38
C GLN A 41 -13.46 0.57 22.10
N ALA A 42 -12.80 1.32 21.22
CA ALA A 42 -11.39 1.16 20.87
C ALA A 42 -10.43 1.97 21.75
N GLU A 43 -10.94 2.70 22.75
CA GLU A 43 -10.11 3.42 23.72
C GLU A 43 -9.48 2.46 24.76
N ASP A 44 -10.03 1.25 24.93
CA ASP A 44 -9.56 0.29 25.94
C ASP A 44 -8.65 -0.82 25.39
N ASN A 45 -8.61 -1.02 24.07
CA ASN A 45 -7.76 -2.02 23.41
C ASN A 45 -7.35 -1.47 22.05
N ASN A 46 -6.10 -1.72 21.63
CA ASN A 46 -5.40 -1.49 20.35
C ASN A 46 -6.20 -1.65 19.01
N THR A 47 -7.47 -1.25 18.94
CA THR A 47 -8.53 -1.69 18.01
C THR A 47 -9.04 -0.56 17.12
N SER A 48 -8.28 0.53 16.99
CA SER A 48 -8.49 1.52 15.93
C SER A 48 -7.94 1.07 14.57
N SER A 49 -7.62 -0.23 14.45
CA SER A 49 -6.97 -0.80 13.28
C SER A 49 -7.97 -1.10 12.16
N VAL A 50 -7.56 -0.80 10.94
CA VAL A 50 -8.30 -1.13 9.73
C VAL A 50 -7.39 -1.90 8.80
N ASN A 51 -7.96 -2.91 8.15
CA ASN A 51 -7.22 -3.81 7.29
C ASN A 51 -7.66 -3.68 5.84
N TRP A 52 -6.68 -3.62 4.95
CA TRP A 52 -6.88 -3.47 3.51
C TRP A 52 -6.28 -4.66 2.80
N TRP A 53 -7.01 -5.12 1.79
CA TRP A 53 -6.57 -6.15 0.88
C TRP A 53 -6.25 -5.52 -0.45
N TYR A 54 -5.01 -5.69 -0.88
CA TYR A 54 -4.63 -5.51 -2.27
C TYR A 54 -4.40 -6.88 -2.90
N HIS A 55 -4.93 -7.02 -4.11
CA HIS A 55 -4.70 -8.16 -4.95
C HIS A 55 -4.46 -7.67 -6.37
N GLY A 56 -3.35 -8.07 -6.97
CA GLY A 56 -2.98 -7.58 -8.29
C GLY A 56 -1.88 -8.37 -8.93
N PHE A 57 -1.41 -7.82 -10.04
CA PHE A 57 -0.40 -8.43 -10.88
C PHE A 57 0.83 -7.55 -10.96
N VAL A 58 1.98 -8.20 -10.96
CA VAL A 58 3.29 -7.61 -11.21
C VAL A 58 3.64 -7.83 -12.67
N THR A 59 3.93 -6.73 -13.36
CA THR A 59 4.46 -6.74 -14.72
C THR A 59 5.82 -6.06 -14.74
N ILE A 60 6.74 -6.60 -15.54
CA ILE A 60 8.09 -6.04 -15.71
C ILE A 60 8.37 -5.84 -17.18
N GLN A 61 9.02 -4.74 -17.49
CA GLN A 61 9.38 -4.37 -18.85
C GLN A 61 10.85 -3.93 -18.87
N GLY A 62 11.71 -4.72 -19.50
CA GLY A 62 13.09 -4.28 -19.82
C GLY A 62 13.09 -3.27 -20.97
N ASP A 63 14.15 -2.46 -21.07
CA ASP A 63 14.31 -1.49 -22.15
C ASP A 63 14.24 -2.17 -23.53
N GLY A 64 13.36 -1.66 -24.40
CA GLY A 64 13.15 -2.20 -25.75
C GLY A 64 12.35 -3.51 -25.81
N ALA A 65 11.92 -4.08 -24.68
CA ALA A 65 11.11 -5.28 -24.62
C ALA A 65 9.62 -4.98 -24.36
N PRO A 66 8.70 -5.90 -24.73
CA PRO A 66 7.31 -5.81 -24.29
C PRO A 66 7.18 -6.06 -22.77
N PRO A 67 6.16 -5.50 -22.10
CA PRO A 67 5.88 -5.81 -20.71
C PRO A 67 5.47 -7.29 -20.55
N MET A 68 6.01 -7.94 -19.54
CA MET A 68 5.70 -9.32 -19.18
C MET A 68 4.96 -9.38 -17.85
N LEU A 69 3.98 -10.26 -17.79
CA LEU A 69 3.30 -10.60 -16.55
C LEU A 69 4.14 -11.64 -15.79
N MET A 70 4.53 -11.31 -14.55
CA MET A 70 5.50 -12.07 -13.77
C MET A 70 4.87 -12.83 -12.63
N LEU A 71 4.13 -12.13 -11.75
CA LEU A 71 3.57 -12.68 -10.51
C LEU A 71 2.20 -12.10 -10.23
N GLU A 72 1.42 -12.87 -9.48
CA GLU A 72 0.32 -12.35 -8.68
C GLU A 72 0.88 -11.87 -7.33
N ALA A 73 0.39 -10.74 -6.84
CA ALA A 73 0.85 -10.14 -5.60
C ALA A 73 -0.35 -9.84 -4.70
N HIS A 74 -0.21 -10.20 -3.44
CA HIS A 74 -1.20 -10.05 -2.39
C HIS A 74 -0.59 -9.27 -1.25
N ASN A 75 -1.28 -8.21 -0.83
CA ASN A 75 -0.85 -7.39 0.29
C ASN A 75 -2.00 -7.27 1.29
N LEU A 76 -1.68 -7.56 2.54
CA LEU A 76 -2.52 -7.25 3.68
C LEU A 76 -1.92 -6.05 4.41
N VAL A 77 -2.59 -4.91 4.32
CA VAL A 77 -2.17 -3.68 5.00
C VAL A 77 -2.97 -3.53 6.28
N SER A 78 -2.31 -3.29 7.41
CA SER A 78 -2.97 -2.81 8.62
C SER A 78 -2.60 -1.36 8.85
N CYS A 79 -3.56 -0.56 9.27
CA CYS A 79 -3.39 0.85 9.59
C CYS A 79 -3.96 1.15 10.97
N ARG A 80 -3.30 1.99 11.77
CA ARG A 80 -3.77 2.43 13.09
C ARG A 80 -3.70 3.96 13.19
N LEU A 81 -4.75 4.56 13.75
CA LEU A 81 -4.72 5.98 14.09
C LEU A 81 -3.76 6.20 15.27
N ARG A 82 -2.71 6.99 15.06
CA ARG A 82 -1.75 7.33 16.11
C ARG A 82 -2.15 8.60 16.84
N GLU A 83 -2.46 9.64 16.09
CA GLU A 83 -2.73 10.96 16.65
C GLU A 83 -3.60 11.77 15.68
N THR A 84 -4.50 12.57 16.25
CA THR A 84 -5.10 13.73 15.58
C THR A 84 -4.85 14.91 16.50
N ASN A 85 -4.01 15.85 16.09
CA ASN A 85 -3.67 16.99 16.94
C ASN A 85 -4.48 18.24 16.58
N SER A 86 -4.54 19.19 17.52
CA SER A 86 -5.22 20.47 17.37
C SER A 86 -4.66 21.33 16.23
N ASP A 87 -3.44 21.02 15.78
CA ASP A 87 -2.73 21.73 14.71
C ASP A 87 -3.19 21.31 13.30
N GLY A 88 -4.16 20.39 13.22
CA GLY A 88 -4.72 19.93 11.96
C GLY A 88 -3.79 18.94 11.25
N GLU A 89 -3.08 18.11 12.01
CA GLU A 89 -2.34 16.96 11.49
C GLU A 89 -3.04 15.66 11.86
N LEU A 90 -3.04 14.73 10.90
CA LEU A 90 -3.55 13.37 11.06
C LEU A 90 -2.40 12.39 10.84
N LYS A 91 -2.08 11.59 11.86
CA LYS A 91 -1.00 10.59 11.81
C LYS A 91 -1.56 9.18 11.83
N ILE A 92 -1.21 8.41 10.82
CA ILE A 92 -1.66 7.02 10.64
C ILE A 92 -0.42 6.14 10.48
N ASP A 93 -0.23 5.22 11.43
CA ASP A 93 0.78 4.18 11.33
C ASP A 93 0.27 3.06 10.43
N TRP A 94 1.15 2.40 9.69
CA TRP A 94 0.80 1.30 8.81
C TRP A 94 1.91 0.23 8.74
N VAL A 95 1.50 -0.98 8.42
CA VAL A 95 2.37 -2.12 8.08
C VAL A 95 1.74 -2.94 6.96
N ILE A 96 2.55 -3.55 6.11
CA ILE A 96 2.09 -4.33 4.96
C ILE A 96 2.71 -5.72 5.01
N LEU A 97 1.90 -6.78 4.98
CA LEU A 97 2.34 -8.14 4.74
C LEU A 97 2.19 -8.45 3.25
N VAL A 98 3.21 -9.04 2.62
CA VAL A 98 3.31 -9.27 1.19
C VAL A 98 3.48 -10.77 0.92
N GLN A 99 2.68 -11.29 0.00
CA GLN A 99 2.78 -12.64 -0.55
C GLN A 99 2.72 -12.57 -2.08
N PHE A 100 3.33 -13.54 -2.73
CA PHE A 100 3.24 -13.72 -4.17
C PHE A 100 2.72 -15.11 -4.50
N ASP A 101 1.97 -15.18 -5.60
CA ASP A 101 1.54 -16.41 -6.23
C ASP A 101 1.99 -16.40 -7.71
N ASP A 102 2.10 -17.60 -8.28
CA ASP A 102 2.26 -17.74 -9.72
C ASP A 102 0.97 -17.27 -10.41
N VAL A 103 1.13 -16.70 -11.60
CA VAL A 103 0.02 -16.23 -12.43
C VAL A 103 -0.67 -17.40 -13.12
N TYR A 104 0.05 -18.49 -13.40
CA TYR A 104 -0.44 -19.59 -14.23
C TYR A 104 -0.85 -20.83 -13.45
N SER A 105 -0.32 -21.00 -12.23
CA SER A 105 -0.73 -22.07 -11.34
C SER A 105 -1.47 -21.50 -10.13
N ASP A 106 -2.53 -22.18 -9.72
CA ASP A 106 -3.20 -21.89 -8.44
C ASP A 106 -2.31 -22.31 -7.24
N GLU A 107 -1.04 -22.62 -7.44
CA GLU A 107 -0.08 -23.05 -6.42
C GLU A 107 1.04 -22.03 -6.27
N SER A 108 1.66 -22.01 -5.09
CA SER A 108 2.86 -21.20 -4.88
C SER A 108 4.01 -21.82 -5.70
N SER A 109 4.20 -21.36 -6.93
CA SER A 109 5.39 -21.75 -7.69
C SER A 109 6.62 -21.33 -6.89
N THR A 110 7.60 -22.21 -6.80
CA THR A 110 8.89 -21.91 -6.18
C THR A 110 9.81 -21.13 -7.11
N SER A 111 9.44 -20.96 -8.38
CA SER A 111 10.27 -20.28 -9.37
C SER A 111 9.49 -19.54 -10.47
N ILE A 112 10.14 -18.55 -11.05
CA ILE A 112 9.62 -17.67 -12.11
C ILE A 112 10.57 -17.77 -13.29
N HIS A 113 10.08 -18.25 -14.43
CA HIS A 113 10.83 -18.23 -15.67
C HIS A 113 10.69 -16.88 -16.36
N ASN A 114 11.81 -16.22 -16.66
CA ASN A 114 11.85 -15.00 -17.44
C ASN A 114 12.15 -15.35 -18.91
N PRO A 115 11.15 -15.27 -19.81
CA PRO A 115 11.35 -15.63 -21.21
C PRO A 115 12.19 -14.62 -22.01
N LEU A 116 12.41 -13.40 -21.51
CA LEU A 116 13.28 -12.43 -22.18
C LEU A 116 14.76 -12.73 -21.97
N THR A 117 15.13 -13.21 -20.79
CA THR A 117 16.51 -13.54 -20.44
C THR A 117 16.80 -15.04 -20.55
N GLY A 118 15.78 -15.88 -20.55
CA GLY A 118 15.90 -17.33 -20.47
C GLY A 118 16.26 -17.85 -19.08
N HIS A 119 16.39 -16.96 -18.09
CA HIS A 119 16.73 -17.32 -16.72
C HIS A 119 15.50 -17.69 -15.91
N THR A 120 15.71 -18.52 -14.89
CA THR A 120 14.70 -18.84 -13.89
C THR A 120 15.18 -18.32 -12.54
N ALA A 121 14.35 -17.53 -11.87
CA ALA A 121 14.60 -17.03 -10.53
C ALA A 121 13.70 -17.74 -9.51
N GLU A 122 14.11 -17.74 -8.24
CA GLU A 122 13.24 -18.22 -7.15
C GLU A 122 12.13 -17.21 -6.88
N THR A 123 10.92 -17.71 -6.62
CA THR A 123 9.81 -16.85 -6.20
C THR A 123 10.15 -16.20 -4.86
N PRO A 124 9.94 -14.88 -4.69
CA PRO A 124 10.22 -14.23 -3.43
C PRO A 124 9.46 -14.88 -2.28
N ILE A 125 10.15 -15.16 -1.18
CA ILE A 125 9.51 -15.60 0.05
C ILE A 125 8.58 -14.50 0.59
N PRO A 126 7.49 -14.87 1.29
CA PRO A 126 6.65 -13.90 2.00
C PRO A 126 7.49 -12.97 2.87
N PHE A 127 7.19 -11.68 2.82
CA PHE A 127 7.86 -10.66 3.62
C PHE A 127 6.87 -9.60 4.10
N PHE A 128 7.27 -8.78 5.07
CA PHE A 128 6.51 -7.58 5.42
C PHE A 128 7.31 -6.34 5.02
N HIS A 129 6.61 -5.36 4.46
CA HIS A 129 7.19 -4.06 4.18
C HIS A 129 7.47 -3.35 5.53
N PRO A 130 8.64 -2.69 5.69
CA PRO A 130 8.93 -1.90 6.89
C PRO A 130 7.76 -0.99 7.28
N PRO A 131 7.45 -0.87 8.59
CA PRO A 131 6.37 -0.03 9.07
C PRO A 131 6.62 1.43 8.69
N GLY A 132 5.54 2.19 8.52
CA GLY A 132 5.64 3.61 8.23
C GLY A 132 4.52 4.42 8.85
N THR A 133 4.71 5.73 8.84
CA THR A 133 3.70 6.69 9.29
C THR A 133 3.35 7.62 8.13
N PHE A 134 2.05 7.79 7.92
CA PHE A 134 1.46 8.82 7.10
C PHE A 134 1.13 10.02 7.98
N THR A 135 1.77 11.16 7.72
CA THR A 135 1.43 12.45 8.34
C THR A 135 0.73 13.31 7.32
N ALA A 136 -0.59 13.43 7.43
CA ALA A 136 -1.42 14.23 6.52
C ALA A 136 -1.70 15.63 7.09
N ARG A 137 -1.56 16.66 6.25
CA ARG A 137 -1.86 18.06 6.58
C ARG A 137 -2.76 18.68 5.52
N ARG A 138 -3.67 19.56 5.92
CA ARG A 138 -4.63 20.16 5.01
C ARG A 138 -3.96 21.18 4.09
N LYS A 139 -4.19 21.03 2.78
CA LYS A 139 -3.83 22.04 1.77
C LYS A 139 -5.05 22.82 1.30
N SER A 140 -6.18 22.13 1.12
CA SER A 140 -7.44 22.75 0.70
C SER A 140 -8.64 21.96 1.25
N LYS A 141 -9.86 22.29 0.78
CA LYS A 141 -11.06 21.50 1.08
C LYS A 141 -11.00 20.06 0.54
N SER A 142 -10.26 19.85 -0.54
CA SER A 142 -10.22 18.60 -1.31
C SER A 142 -8.83 17.98 -1.40
N GLU A 143 -7.84 18.58 -0.72
CA GLU A 143 -6.45 18.15 -0.82
C GLU A 143 -5.75 18.12 0.54
N LEU A 144 -4.96 17.06 0.75
CA LEU A 144 -4.01 16.94 1.85
C LEU A 144 -2.59 16.78 1.28
N SER A 145 -1.61 17.44 1.88
CA SER A 145 -0.21 17.00 1.74
C SER A 145 0.03 15.79 2.61
N LEU A 146 0.87 14.88 2.13
CA LEU A 146 1.25 13.67 2.84
C LEU A 146 2.76 13.65 3.04
N LEU A 147 3.22 13.50 4.27
CA LEU A 147 4.61 13.12 4.56
C LEU A 147 4.61 11.63 4.90
N ILE A 148 5.49 10.87 4.27
CA ILE A 148 5.67 9.45 4.54
C ILE A 148 7.02 9.25 5.22
N GLU A 149 6.99 8.66 6.41
CA GLU A 149 8.16 8.37 7.22
C GLU A 149 8.27 6.87 7.44
N ARG A 150 9.47 6.32 7.23
CA ARG A 150 9.79 4.91 7.49
C ARG A 150 11.12 4.84 8.22
N PRO A 151 11.27 4.02 9.28
CA PRO A 151 12.55 3.86 9.95
C PRO A 151 13.66 3.45 8.97
N GLY A 152 14.77 4.19 8.97
CA GLY A 152 15.92 3.89 8.12
C GLY A 152 15.80 4.29 6.64
N ILE A 153 14.69 4.87 6.21
CA ILE A 153 14.49 5.35 4.83
C ILE A 153 14.20 6.86 4.86
N PRO A 154 14.85 7.67 3.99
CA PRO A 154 14.53 9.09 3.89
C PRO A 154 13.04 9.33 3.69
N SER A 155 12.50 10.29 4.42
CA SER A 155 11.10 10.68 4.28
C SER A 155 10.85 11.31 2.92
N TYR A 156 9.64 11.14 2.40
CA TYR A 156 9.25 11.65 1.10
C TYR A 156 7.83 12.21 1.11
N GLN A 157 7.57 13.10 0.16
CA GLN A 157 6.33 13.86 0.08
C GLN A 157 5.39 13.21 -0.93
N GLY A 158 4.14 13.03 -0.50
CA GLY A 158 3.02 12.65 -1.32
C GLY A 158 1.88 13.66 -1.22
N GLN A 159 0.74 13.26 -1.76
CA GLN A 159 -0.47 14.06 -1.74
C GLN A 159 -1.70 13.16 -1.78
N ILE A 160 -2.78 13.70 -1.25
CA ILE A 160 -4.11 13.09 -1.29
C ILE A 160 -5.05 14.10 -1.93
N VAL A 161 -5.84 13.65 -2.89
CA VAL A 161 -6.91 14.41 -3.52
C VAL A 161 -8.20 13.63 -3.34
N ALA A 162 -9.28 14.31 -2.94
CA ALA A 162 -10.60 13.70 -2.82
C ALA A 162 -11.64 14.50 -3.61
N GLY A 163 -12.65 13.82 -4.12
CA GLY A 163 -13.70 14.47 -4.92
C GLY A 163 -14.73 13.49 -5.43
N VAL A 164 -15.75 14.00 -6.12
CA VAL A 164 -16.81 13.17 -6.71
C VAL A 164 -16.32 12.57 -8.03
N MET A 165 -16.68 11.31 -8.30
CA MET A 165 -16.35 10.70 -9.59
C MET A 165 -17.17 11.34 -10.71
N PRO A 166 -16.55 11.85 -11.79
CA PRO A 166 -17.25 12.64 -12.81
C PRO A 166 -18.34 11.85 -13.54
N ASN A 167 -18.15 10.53 -13.68
CA ASN A 167 -19.09 9.61 -14.34
C ASN A 167 -19.95 8.79 -13.35
N ASP A 168 -19.77 8.99 -12.04
CA ASP A 168 -20.53 8.32 -10.99
C ASP A 168 -20.70 9.26 -9.79
N ARG A 169 -21.68 10.16 -9.89
CA ARG A 169 -21.96 11.16 -8.84
C ARG A 169 -22.47 10.55 -7.53
N GLY A 170 -22.75 9.24 -7.52
CA GLY A 170 -23.06 8.50 -6.30
C GLY A 170 -21.82 8.11 -5.50
N ARG A 171 -20.61 8.36 -6.01
CA ARG A 171 -19.35 7.96 -5.36
C ARG A 171 -18.40 9.12 -5.13
N VAL A 172 -17.74 9.06 -3.98
CA VAL A 172 -16.57 9.90 -3.68
C VAL A 172 -15.33 9.04 -3.86
N CYS A 173 -14.32 9.63 -4.49
CA CYS A 173 -13.02 9.02 -4.72
C CYS A 173 -11.96 9.71 -3.88
N LEU A 174 -11.03 8.92 -3.35
CA LEU A 174 -9.81 9.38 -2.72
C LEU A 174 -8.63 8.83 -3.50
N ILE A 175 -7.74 9.72 -3.93
CA ILE A 175 -6.52 9.40 -4.67
C ILE A 175 -5.33 9.80 -3.80
N GLN A 176 -4.52 8.84 -3.39
CA GLN A 176 -3.25 9.07 -2.70
C GLN A 176 -2.10 8.72 -3.63
N THR A 177 -1.17 9.65 -3.81
CA THR A 177 0.05 9.43 -4.61
C THR A 177 1.29 9.65 -3.76
N GLN A 178 2.27 8.77 -3.94
CA GLN A 178 3.51 8.72 -3.17
C GLN A 178 4.72 8.65 -4.13
N PRO A 179 5.07 9.75 -4.82
CA PRO A 179 6.25 9.79 -5.66
C PRO A 179 7.52 9.83 -4.79
N GLN A 180 8.52 9.05 -5.18
CA GLN A 180 9.84 9.04 -4.56
C GLN A 180 10.90 8.94 -5.65
N GLN A 181 11.85 9.88 -5.62
CA GLN A 181 13.03 9.86 -6.47
C GLN A 181 14.24 9.55 -5.57
N THR A 182 15.02 8.55 -5.94
CA THR A 182 16.30 8.24 -5.29
C THR A 182 17.42 8.33 -6.32
N SER A 183 18.56 8.86 -5.86
CA SER A 183 19.80 8.93 -6.62
C SER A 183 20.88 8.23 -5.82
N SER A 184 21.51 7.22 -6.39
CA SER A 184 22.64 6.53 -5.77
C SER A 184 23.97 7.17 -6.16
N SER A 185 25.03 6.85 -5.40
CA SER A 185 26.38 7.41 -5.58
C SER A 185 27.02 7.05 -6.92
N ASP A 186 26.55 5.99 -7.57
CA ASP A 186 26.94 5.54 -8.90
C ASP A 186 26.26 6.34 -10.04
N GLY A 187 25.40 7.30 -9.70
CA GLY A 187 24.64 8.10 -10.66
C GLY A 187 23.34 7.45 -11.14
N THR A 188 23.03 6.24 -10.67
CA THR A 188 21.75 5.58 -10.96
C THR A 188 20.62 6.35 -10.30
N ASN A 189 19.59 6.66 -11.10
CA ASN A 189 18.37 7.29 -10.61
C ASN A 189 17.26 6.27 -10.62
N THR A 190 16.51 6.18 -9.54
CA THR A 190 15.29 5.36 -9.48
C THR A 190 14.12 6.27 -9.16
N TYR A 191 13.06 6.14 -9.94
CA TYR A 191 11.79 6.78 -9.66
C TYR A 191 10.79 5.70 -9.27
N THR A 192 10.08 5.92 -8.18
CA THR A 192 8.97 5.07 -7.75
C THR A 192 7.74 5.92 -7.48
N GLN A 193 6.57 5.37 -7.74
CA GLN A 193 5.31 5.95 -7.31
C GLN A 193 4.32 4.88 -6.92
N LEU A 194 3.80 4.99 -5.70
CA LEU A 194 2.60 4.27 -5.30
C LEU A 194 1.39 5.17 -5.46
N THR A 195 0.35 4.64 -6.08
CA THR A 195 -0.91 5.33 -6.32
C THR A 195 -2.03 4.44 -5.81
N LEU A 196 -2.80 4.97 -4.89
CA LEU A 196 -3.98 4.34 -4.36
C LEU A 196 -5.19 5.18 -4.77
N MET A 197 -6.18 4.54 -5.37
CA MET A 197 -7.46 5.16 -5.69
C MET A 197 -8.56 4.34 -5.06
N LEU A 198 -9.26 4.91 -4.08
CA LEU A 198 -10.36 4.27 -3.37
C LEU A 198 -11.67 5.00 -3.68
N THR A 199 -12.72 4.23 -3.94
CA THR A 199 -14.08 4.75 -4.08
C THR A 199 -14.96 4.26 -2.94
N VAL A 200 -15.81 5.16 -2.44
CA VAL A 200 -16.83 4.89 -1.43
C VAL A 200 -18.17 5.47 -1.88
N SER A 201 -19.28 5.02 -1.30
CA SER A 201 -20.57 5.68 -1.53
C SER A 201 -20.55 7.10 -0.99
N LEU A 202 -21.09 8.05 -1.75
CA LEU A 202 -21.27 9.43 -1.31
C LEU A 202 -22.16 9.52 -0.06
N SER A 203 -23.19 8.67 0.05
CA SER A 203 -24.07 8.66 1.23
C SER A 203 -23.35 8.20 2.49
N GLU A 204 -22.42 7.25 2.38
CA GLU A 204 -21.63 6.76 3.51
C GLU A 204 -20.56 7.79 3.91
N ALA A 205 -19.91 8.41 2.92
CA ALA A 205 -18.94 9.48 3.13
C ALA A 205 -19.55 10.67 3.89
N ARG A 206 -20.82 11.00 3.61
CA ARG A 206 -21.62 12.04 4.31
C ARG A 206 -22.04 11.70 5.74
N GLY A 207 -21.78 10.49 6.23
CA GLY A 207 -22.11 10.09 7.60
C GLY A 207 -21.69 11.14 8.64
N ASP A 208 -22.34 11.12 9.82
CA ASP A 208 -22.13 12.13 10.87
C ASP A 208 -20.62 12.40 11.06
N ARG A 209 -20.22 13.67 11.13
CA ARG A 209 -18.83 14.11 11.29
C ARG A 209 -18.18 13.54 12.55
N ASN A 210 -19.00 13.14 13.52
CA ASN A 210 -18.56 12.47 14.75
C ASN A 210 -18.53 10.93 14.63
N THR A 211 -18.91 10.39 13.46
CA THR A 211 -18.85 8.95 13.18
C THR A 211 -17.44 8.57 12.84
N THR A 212 -16.92 7.65 13.63
CA THR A 212 -15.57 7.10 13.53
C THR A 212 -15.57 5.67 12.98
N VAL A 213 -16.74 5.21 12.52
CA VAL A 213 -16.92 3.92 11.85
C VAL A 213 -16.21 3.98 10.50
N GLY A 214 -15.40 2.96 10.24
CA GLY A 214 -14.65 2.82 9.00
C GLY A 214 -15.57 2.68 7.80
N LEU A 215 -15.18 3.28 6.67
CA LEU A 215 -15.95 3.24 5.44
C LEU A 215 -15.60 2.03 4.57
N PRO A 216 -16.52 1.11 4.23
CA PRO A 216 -16.22 0.08 3.24
C PRO A 216 -15.83 0.77 1.93
N GLY A 217 -14.87 0.20 1.22
CA GLY A 217 -14.35 0.84 0.01
C GLY A 217 -13.73 -0.17 -0.94
N CYS A 218 -13.80 0.15 -2.22
CA CYS A 218 -13.11 -0.60 -3.26
C CYS A 218 -12.45 0.33 -4.25
N GLY A 219 -11.38 -0.13 -4.88
CA GLY A 219 -10.66 0.71 -5.79
C GLY A 219 -9.53 -0.02 -6.50
N VAL A 220 -8.53 0.76 -6.88
CA VAL A 220 -7.38 0.28 -7.65
C VAL A 220 -6.10 0.79 -7.01
N PHE A 221 -5.09 -0.07 -7.03
CA PHE A 221 -3.73 0.25 -6.64
C PHE A 221 -2.83 0.16 -7.87
N TRP A 222 -1.94 1.12 -8.02
CA TRP A 222 -0.85 1.10 -8.99
C TRP A 222 0.48 1.36 -8.28
N GLY A 223 1.42 0.45 -8.44
CA GLY A 223 2.83 0.66 -8.14
C GLY A 223 3.58 0.87 -9.45
N PHE A 224 4.42 1.89 -9.51
CA PHE A 224 5.32 2.11 -10.63
C PHE A 224 6.73 2.28 -10.10
N GLN A 225 7.69 1.68 -10.78
CA GLN A 225 9.11 1.93 -10.61
C GLN A 225 9.76 1.99 -12.00
N HIS A 226 10.61 2.99 -12.21
CA HIS A 226 11.56 3.03 -13.31
C HIS A 226 12.96 3.13 -12.72
N GLY A 227 13.80 2.15 -13.04
CA GLY A 227 15.04 1.93 -12.32
C GLY A 227 15.71 0.61 -12.68
N PRO A 228 16.73 0.21 -11.91
CA PRO A 228 17.29 -1.14 -12.00
C PRO A 228 16.19 -2.19 -11.78
N LEU A 229 16.18 -3.21 -12.63
CA LEU A 229 15.32 -4.37 -12.48
C LEU A 229 15.95 -5.36 -11.52
N ASN A 230 15.12 -5.98 -10.69
CA ASN A 230 15.57 -6.87 -9.63
C ASN A 230 15.96 -8.24 -10.21
N THR A 231 17.11 -8.76 -9.78
CA THR A 231 17.60 -10.11 -10.14
C THR A 231 16.64 -11.21 -9.69
N LEU A 232 15.78 -10.93 -8.69
CA LEU A 232 14.64 -11.78 -8.29
C LEU A 232 13.69 -12.13 -9.45
N PHE A 233 13.73 -11.39 -10.56
CA PHE A 233 12.91 -11.67 -11.75
C PHE A 233 13.73 -12.21 -12.92
N GLY A 234 14.93 -12.72 -12.67
CA GLY A 234 15.79 -13.33 -13.69
C GLY A 234 16.47 -12.33 -14.63
N PHE A 235 16.58 -11.07 -14.22
CA PHE A 235 17.38 -10.06 -14.94
C PHE A 235 18.81 -10.01 -14.41
N ASP A 236 19.76 -9.70 -15.28
CA ASP A 236 21.16 -9.52 -14.88
C ASP A 236 21.33 -8.20 -14.10
N GLU A 237 22.33 -8.15 -13.22
CA GLU A 237 22.70 -6.91 -12.52
C GLU A 237 22.97 -5.78 -13.52
N GLY A 238 22.43 -4.59 -13.22
CA GLY A 238 22.54 -3.44 -14.10
C GLY A 238 21.48 -3.37 -15.22
N THR A 239 20.62 -4.38 -15.36
CA THR A 239 19.45 -4.27 -16.24
C THR A 239 18.54 -3.15 -15.75
N TYR A 240 18.12 -2.27 -16.66
CA TYR A 240 17.25 -1.13 -16.37
C TYR A 240 15.90 -1.30 -17.07
N GLY A 241 14.84 -0.75 -16.48
CA GLY A 241 13.52 -0.82 -17.07
C GLY A 241 12.41 -0.36 -16.13
N GLU A 242 11.23 -0.93 -16.31
CA GLU A 242 10.04 -0.62 -15.54
C GLU A 242 9.50 -1.83 -14.80
N PHE A 243 9.15 -1.62 -13.53
CA PHE A 243 8.38 -2.53 -12.71
C PHE A 243 7.03 -1.89 -12.43
N ARG A 244 5.94 -2.61 -12.70
CA ARG A 244 4.58 -2.10 -12.54
C ARG A 244 3.73 -3.10 -11.80
N THR A 245 3.04 -2.64 -10.77
CA THR A 245 2.03 -3.40 -10.05
C THR A 245 0.68 -2.79 -10.32
N GLN A 246 -0.32 -3.60 -10.67
CA GLN A 246 -1.70 -3.13 -10.78
C GLN A 246 -2.65 -4.12 -10.13
N GLY A 247 -3.53 -3.65 -9.26
CA GLY A 247 -4.45 -4.53 -8.56
C GLY A 247 -5.73 -3.88 -8.11
N LYS A 248 -6.69 -4.73 -7.76
CA LYS A 248 -7.89 -4.33 -7.05
C LYS A 248 -7.55 -4.11 -5.59
N LEU A 249 -8.12 -3.05 -5.05
CA LEU A 249 -8.07 -2.74 -3.65
C LEU A 249 -9.46 -2.96 -3.04
N VAL A 250 -9.50 -3.64 -1.90
CA VAL A 250 -10.71 -3.88 -1.13
C VAL A 250 -10.44 -3.56 0.34
N LYS A 251 -11.24 -2.65 0.88
CA LYS A 251 -11.33 -2.41 2.32
C LYS A 251 -12.54 -3.17 2.85
N GLY A 252 -12.32 -4.17 3.68
CA GLY A 252 -13.35 -4.98 4.33
C GLY A 252 -13.09 -5.12 5.83
N GLU A 253 -14.12 -5.49 6.59
CA GLU A 253 -13.93 -5.99 7.95
C GLU A 253 -13.04 -7.23 7.88
N THR A 254 -12.04 -7.30 8.76
CA THR A 254 -11.09 -8.41 8.78
C THR A 254 -11.80 -9.71 9.05
N GLY A 255 -12.11 -10.43 7.97
CA GLY A 255 -12.74 -11.72 8.00
C GLY A 255 -12.22 -12.55 6.85
N GLU A 256 -12.04 -13.84 7.12
CA GLU A 256 -11.67 -14.90 6.19
C GLU A 256 -12.51 -14.89 4.89
N ALA A 257 -13.71 -14.29 4.91
CA ALA A 257 -14.71 -14.32 3.85
C ALA A 257 -14.28 -13.71 2.50
N VAL A 258 -13.28 -12.82 2.42
CA VAL A 258 -12.90 -12.20 1.14
C VAL A 258 -11.92 -13.09 0.36
N VAL A 259 -10.93 -13.70 1.02
CA VAL A 259 -10.00 -14.67 0.40
C VAL A 259 -9.53 -15.72 1.43
N PRO A 260 -10.37 -16.73 1.75
CA PRO A 260 -10.10 -17.68 2.84
C PRO A 260 -8.75 -18.40 2.76
N ARG A 261 -8.37 -18.77 1.53
CA ARG A 261 -7.12 -19.50 1.26
C ARG A 261 -5.89 -18.68 1.63
N LEU A 262 -5.87 -17.40 1.28
CA LEU A 262 -4.75 -16.50 1.60
C LEU A 262 -4.69 -16.20 3.09
N TRP A 263 -5.83 -16.05 3.77
CA TRP A 263 -5.87 -15.79 5.21
C TRP A 263 -5.12 -16.85 6.02
N SER A 264 -5.34 -18.13 5.70
CA SER A 264 -4.63 -19.25 6.35
C SER A 264 -3.11 -19.21 6.11
N ARG A 265 -2.67 -18.80 4.90
CA ARG A 265 -1.26 -18.66 4.56
C ARG A 265 -0.62 -17.51 5.32
N TYR A 266 -1.26 -16.34 5.38
CA TYR A 266 -0.73 -15.22 6.16
C TYR A 266 -0.54 -15.58 7.64
N LYS A 267 -1.48 -16.31 8.25
CA LYS A 267 -1.32 -16.80 9.63
C LYS A 267 -0.13 -17.76 9.79
N THR A 268 0.15 -18.54 8.77
CA THR A 268 1.28 -19.49 8.77
C THR A 268 2.62 -18.77 8.57
N ASP A 269 2.67 -17.82 7.63
CA ASP A 269 3.89 -17.12 7.25
C ASP A 269 4.26 -15.97 8.21
N PHE A 270 3.25 -15.37 8.85
CA PHE A 270 3.40 -14.21 9.74
C PHE A 270 2.67 -14.39 11.08
N PRO A 271 2.91 -15.48 11.83
CA PRO A 271 2.14 -15.79 13.03
C PRO A 271 2.20 -14.68 14.09
N GLY A 272 3.30 -13.92 14.15
CA GLY A 272 3.46 -12.80 15.09
C GLY A 272 2.62 -11.55 14.78
N PHE A 273 1.87 -11.53 13.67
CA PHE A 273 0.95 -10.45 13.32
C PHE A 273 -0.51 -10.78 13.65
N PHE A 274 -0.79 -11.98 14.16
CA PHE A 274 -2.14 -12.44 14.48
C PHE A 274 -2.25 -12.76 15.97
N ASP A 275 -3.41 -12.47 16.56
CA ASP A 275 -3.71 -12.88 17.93
C ASP A 275 -4.18 -14.35 18.01
N ASP A 276 -4.43 -14.83 19.23
CA ASP A 276 -4.87 -16.21 19.49
C ASP A 276 -6.24 -16.53 18.87
N GLU A 277 -7.07 -15.51 18.61
CA GLU A 277 -8.36 -15.64 17.91
C GLU A 277 -8.20 -15.62 16.38
N GLY A 278 -6.98 -15.35 15.90
CA GLY A 278 -6.61 -15.31 14.49
C GLY A 278 -6.95 -14.00 13.79
N ALA A 279 -7.21 -12.92 14.53
CA ALA A 279 -7.39 -11.58 13.99
C ALA A 279 -6.02 -10.89 13.80
N LEU A 280 -5.92 -10.03 12.78
CA LEU A 280 -4.69 -9.29 12.51
C LEU A 280 -4.48 -8.20 13.59
N SER A 281 -3.43 -8.37 14.39
CA SER A 281 -3.08 -7.50 15.52
C SER A 281 -1.56 -7.30 15.58
N PRO A 282 -0.98 -6.41 14.76
CA PRO A 282 0.45 -6.15 14.77
C PRO A 282 0.93 -5.59 16.12
N ASP A 283 2.12 -6.02 16.59
CA ASP A 283 2.82 -5.38 17.71
C ASP A 283 3.41 -4.03 17.24
N TRP A 284 2.59 -3.00 17.29
CA TRP A 284 2.95 -1.67 16.84
C TRP A 284 4.16 -1.08 17.60
N ASP A 285 4.27 -1.33 18.90
CA ASP A 285 5.38 -0.78 19.70
C ASP A 285 6.69 -1.50 19.37
N GLY A 286 6.64 -2.82 19.15
CA GLY A 286 7.77 -3.60 18.63
C GLY A 286 8.22 -3.15 17.24
N LEU A 287 7.26 -2.87 16.34
CA LEU A 287 7.52 -2.40 14.98
C LEU A 287 8.21 -1.03 14.95
N PHE A 288 7.72 -0.05 15.72
CA PHE A 288 8.26 1.32 15.69
C PHE A 288 9.43 1.56 16.64
N SER A 289 9.70 0.67 17.59
CA SER A 289 10.92 0.70 18.41
C SER A 289 12.18 0.21 17.67
N GLY A 290 12.02 -0.32 16.44
CA GLY A 290 13.12 -0.88 15.66
C GLY A 290 13.58 -2.26 16.11
N ARG A 291 12.82 -2.90 17.03
CA ARG A 291 13.03 -4.30 17.44
C ARG A 291 12.72 -5.29 16.32
N LEU A 292 11.85 -4.91 15.41
CA LEU A 292 11.54 -5.62 14.17
C LEU A 292 12.06 -4.77 13.01
N LYS A 293 13.05 -5.26 12.27
CA LYS A 293 13.52 -4.62 11.03
C LYS A 293 13.00 -5.41 9.84
N GLY A 294 12.19 -4.76 9.01
CA GLY A 294 12.01 -5.20 7.63
C GLY A 294 13.20 -4.71 6.82
N ASP A 295 13.81 -5.56 6.01
CA ASP A 295 14.92 -5.20 5.13
C ASP A 295 14.47 -4.73 3.75
N GLY A 296 13.16 -4.53 3.58
CA GLY A 296 12.63 -3.66 2.54
C GLY A 296 12.75 -4.19 1.11
N LEU A 297 13.16 -5.45 0.89
CA LEU A 297 12.90 -6.24 -0.33
C LEU A 297 13.59 -7.63 -0.35
N ASN A 298 14.28 -8.09 0.70
CA ASN A 298 14.88 -9.44 0.76
C ASN A 298 15.41 -9.72 2.17
N THR A 299 14.87 -10.77 2.82
CA THR A 299 15.26 -11.53 4.05
C THR A 299 14.63 -11.26 5.44
N ARG A 300 13.44 -11.87 5.65
CA ARG A 300 12.90 -12.31 6.95
C ARG A 300 12.52 -11.20 7.96
N VAL A 301 11.54 -11.54 8.78
CA VAL A 301 11.45 -10.99 10.15
C VAL A 301 12.66 -11.54 10.89
N LEU A 302 13.72 -10.76 11.06
CA LEU A 302 14.74 -11.10 12.05
C LEU A 302 14.24 -10.62 13.41
N ARG A 303 13.94 -11.56 14.31
CA ARG A 303 13.94 -11.23 15.74
C ARG A 303 15.36 -10.87 16.11
N LEU A 304 15.59 -9.78 16.85
CA LEU A 304 16.93 -9.37 17.27
C LEU A 304 17.65 -10.48 18.06
N ASP A 305 16.89 -11.32 18.74
CA ASP A 305 17.31 -12.52 19.46
C ASP A 305 17.81 -13.67 18.56
N GLU A 306 17.65 -13.56 17.24
CA GLU A 306 18.22 -14.47 16.23
C GLU A 306 19.49 -13.89 15.54
N ILE A 307 19.83 -12.63 15.83
CA ILE A 307 21.08 -11.99 15.39
C ILE A 307 22.04 -12.04 16.57
N GLY A 308 22.79 -13.13 16.66
CA GLY A 308 23.85 -13.30 17.67
C GLY A 308 24.88 -12.18 17.70
#